data_AF-A0A399DA99-F1
#
_entry.id   AF-A0A399DA99-F1
#
_cell.length_a   1.000
_cell.length_b   1.000
_cell.length_c   1.000
_cell.angle_alpha   90.00
_cell.angle_beta   90.00
_cell.angle_gamma   90.00
#
_symmetry.space_group_name_H-M   'P 1'
#
loop_
_entity.id
_entity.type
_entity.pdbx_description
1 polymer ?
#
loop_
_entity_poly.entity_id
_entity_poly.type
_entity_poly.pdbx_seq_one_letter_code
_entity_poly.pdbx_strand_id
1 'polypeptide(L)' 'MYLTKKNIKNAEILGAMMRCPFDETVSNCPFKIYHGLNNPVKQIETFYTLPEEEVKSLQQFHRNCIRERCEKEKYSEDI' A
#
# COMPACT_ATOMS: atom_id res chain seq x y z
N MET A 1 -19.17 1.78 8.42
CA MET A 1 -18.73 0.49 9.01
C MET A 1 -17.44 0.07 8.32
N TYR A 2 -16.30 0.07 9.03
CA TYR A 2 -14.96 -0.12 8.43
C TYR A 2 -14.58 -1.60 8.20
N LEU A 3 -15.20 -2.54 8.92
CA LEU A 3 -14.92 -3.98 8.85
C LEU A 3 -15.83 -4.69 7.85
N THR A 4 -15.57 -4.49 6.55
CA THR A 4 -16.24 -5.24 5.48
C THR A 4 -15.36 -6.41 5.01
N LYS A 5 -15.96 -7.44 4.40
CA LYS A 5 -15.20 -8.54 3.79
C LYS A 5 -14.17 -8.05 2.76
N LYS A 6 -14.52 -7.02 1.97
CA LYS A 6 -13.63 -6.40 0.98
C LYS A 6 -12.43 -5.75 1.66
N ASN A 7 -12.65 -5.01 2.75
CA ASN A 7 -11.57 -4.34 3.49
C ASN A 7 -10.64 -5.35 4.17
N ILE A 8 -11.19 -6.40 4.77
CA ILE A 8 -10.40 -7.46 5.40
C ILE A 8 -9.52 -8.17 4.36
N LYS A 9 -10.09 -8.52 3.20
CA LYS A 9 -9.35 -9.18 2.10
C LYS A 9 -8.20 -8.31 1.56
N ASN A 10 -8.33 -6.98 1.62
CA ASN A 10 -7.39 -6.04 1.02
C ASN A 10 -6.74 -5.11 2.06
N ALA A 11 -6.60 -5.58 3.31
CA ALA A 11 -6.09 -4.78 4.41
C ALA A 11 -4.68 -4.22 4.12
N GLU A 12 -3.84 -4.98 3.43
CA GLU A 12 -2.50 -4.55 3.00
C GLU A 12 -2.54 -3.29 2.11
N ILE A 13 -3.51 -3.22 1.19
CA ILE A 13 -3.68 -2.09 0.26
C ILE A 13 -4.23 -0.88 0.97
N LEU A 14 -5.23 -1.08 1.83
CA LEU A 14 -5.78 0.00 2.64
C LEU A 14 -4.71 0.61 3.55
N GLY A 15 -3.87 -0.21 4.17
CA GLY A 15 -2.72 0.27 4.93
C GLY A 15 -1.73 1.06 4.06
N ALA A 16 -1.35 0.50 2.90
CA ALA A 16 -0.43 1.14 1.96
C ALA A 16 -0.97 2.47 1.40
N MET A 17 -2.29 2.61 1.21
CA MET A 17 -2.93 3.87 0.81
C MET A 17 -2.93 4.93 1.90
N MET A 18 -2.89 4.53 3.18
CA MET A 18 -2.82 5.46 4.30
C MET A 18 -1.39 5.99 4.51
N ARG A 19 -0.40 5.10 4.50
CA ARG A 19 1.01 5.45 4.72
C ARG A 19 1.95 4.36 4.21
N CYS A 20 3.18 4.74 3.85
CA CYS A 20 4.25 3.76 3.63
C CYS A 20 4.74 3.16 4.97
N PRO A 21 4.88 1.83 5.10
CA PRO A 21 5.39 1.21 6.33
C PRO A 21 6.87 1.49 6.61
N PHE A 22 7.60 2.00 5.62
CA PHE A 22 9.01 2.41 5.74
C PHE A 22 9.19 3.93 5.79
N ASP A 23 8.11 4.67 6.08
CA ASP A 23 8.02 6.14 6.13
C ASP A 23 8.22 6.87 4.80
N GLU A 24 9.22 6.48 4.02
CA GLU A 24 9.51 7.04 2.71
C GLU A 24 9.10 6.09 1.58
N THR A 25 8.46 6.66 0.56
CA THR A 25 8.05 5.92 -0.64
C THR A 25 9.15 5.93 -1.70
N VAL A 26 9.29 4.80 -2.41
CA VAL A 26 10.13 4.76 -3.61
C VAL A 26 9.64 5.77 -4.66
N SER A 27 10.54 6.22 -5.55
CA SER A 27 10.26 7.27 -6.53
C SER A 27 8.99 7.01 -7.35
N ASN A 28 8.81 5.76 -7.79
CA ASN A 28 7.69 5.27 -8.61
C ASN A 28 6.54 4.62 -7.81
N CYS A 29 6.42 4.88 -6.51
CA CYS A 29 5.36 4.28 -5.69
C CYS A 29 3.96 4.77 -6.13
N PRO A 30 3.05 3.87 -6.57
CA PRO A 30 1.71 4.25 -7.00
C PRO A 30 0.83 4.73 -5.84
N PHE A 31 1.21 4.42 -4.59
CA PHE A 31 0.41 4.82 -3.42
C PHE A 31 0.57 6.29 -3.03
N LYS A 32 1.57 7.00 -3.57
CA LYS A 32 1.82 8.43 -3.28
C LYS A 32 0.59 9.30 -3.54
N ILE A 33 -0.18 8.98 -4.57
CA ILE A 33 -1.39 9.73 -4.93
C ILE A 33 -2.45 9.67 -3.83
N TYR A 34 -2.51 8.55 -3.09
CA TYR A 34 -3.48 8.36 -2.00
C TYR A 34 -2.99 9.00 -0.69
N HIS A 35 -1.68 9.04 -0.46
CA HIS A 35 -1.10 9.74 0.71
C HIS A 35 -1.46 11.22 0.70
N GLY A 36 -1.50 11.85 -0.48
CA GLY A 36 -1.88 13.26 -0.65
C GLY A 36 -3.33 13.58 -0.27
N LEU A 37 -4.22 12.59 -0.13
CA LEU A 37 -5.62 12.82 0.26
C LEU A 37 -5.78 13.19 1.73
N ASN A 38 -4.83 12.83 2.60
CA ASN A 38 -4.81 13.11 4.05
C ASN A 38 -6.16 12.88 4.77
N ASN A 39 -6.97 11.94 4.27
CA ASN A 39 -8.30 11.65 4.79
C ASN A 39 -8.60 10.14 4.60
N PRO A 40 -8.62 9.35 5.70
CA PRO A 40 -8.86 7.92 5.64
C PRO A 40 -10.20 7.52 5.01
N VAL A 41 -11.25 8.35 5.18
CA VAL A 41 -12.57 8.10 4.58
C VAL A 41 -12.47 8.20 3.07
N LYS A 42 -11.86 9.28 2.56
CA LYS A 42 -11.68 9.48 1.11
C LYS A 42 -10.80 8.39 0.49
N GLN A 43 -9.73 7.99 1.17
CA GLN A 43 -8.86 6.90 0.70
C GLN A 43 -9.62 5.59 0.57
N ILE A 44 -10.49 5.26 1.52
CA ILE A 44 -11.35 4.08 1.45
C ILE A 44 -12.37 4.23 0.33
N GLU A 45 -13.06 5.37 0.21
CA GLU A 45 -14.00 5.61 -0.89
C GLU A 45 -13.32 5.43 -2.26
N THR A 46 -12.11 5.96 -2.44
CA THR A 46 -11.31 5.75 -3.65
C THR A 46 -11.00 4.27 -3.87
N PHE A 47 -10.58 3.53 -2.85
CA PHE A 47 -10.36 2.08 -2.94
C PHE A 47 -11.62 1.34 -3.41
N TYR A 48 -12.81 1.76 -2.98
CA TYR A 48 -14.06 1.13 -3.42
C TYR A 48 -14.37 1.38 -4.89
N THR A 49 -13.87 2.47 -5.47
CA THR A 49 -14.01 2.79 -6.90
C THR A 49 -12.99 2.12 -7.82
N LEU A 50 -11.92 1.53 -7.26
CA LEU A 50 -10.90 0.89 -8.07
C LEU A 50 -11.40 -0.41 -8.74
N PRO A 51 -11.09 -0.63 -10.02
CA PRO A 51 -11.28 -1.91 -10.69
C PRO A 51 -10.48 -3.03 -10.00
N GLU A 52 -10.98 -4.26 -10.04
CA GLU A 52 -10.32 -5.40 -9.40
C GLU A 52 -8.90 -5.64 -9.93
N GLU A 53 -8.69 -5.46 -11.24
CA GLU A 53 -7.36 -5.61 -11.86
C GLU A 53 -6.36 -4.55 -11.38
N GLU A 54 -6.83 -3.34 -11.09
CA GLU A 54 -5.99 -2.30 -10.50
C GLU A 54 -5.62 -2.65 -9.05
N VAL A 55 -6.57 -3.17 -8.27
CA VAL A 55 -6.30 -3.65 -6.91
C VAL A 55 -5.25 -4.77 -6.93
N LYS A 56 -5.35 -5.73 -7.85
CA LYS A 56 -4.36 -6.82 -8.00
C LYS A 56 -2.97 -6.28 -8.38
N SER A 57 -2.92 -5.31 -9.29
CA SER A 57 -1.66 -4.66 -9.69
C SER A 57 -0.99 -3.95 -8.49
N LEU A 58 -1.77 -3.20 -7.72
CA LEU A 58 -1.31 -2.53 -6.50
C LEU A 58 -0.81 -3.54 -5.45
N GLN A 59 -1.49 -4.68 -5.29
CA GLN A 59 -1.07 -5.75 -4.39
C GLN A 59 0.27 -6.34 -4.82
N GLN A 60 0.41 -6.66 -6.10
CA GLN A 60 1.65 -7.23 -6.63
C GLN A 60 2.82 -6.25 -6.48
N PHE A 61 2.61 -4.98 -6.79
CA PHE A 61 3.62 -3.94 -6.57
C PHE A 61 4.01 -3.84 -5.10
N HIS A 62 3.03 -3.72 -4.19
CA HIS A 62 3.30 -3.52 -2.77
C HIS A 62 4.11 -4.69 -2.20
N ARG A 63 3.70 -5.93 -2.49
CA ARG A 63 4.40 -7.14 -2.01
C ARG A 63 5.84 -7.22 -2.53
N ASN A 64 6.07 -6.91 -3.80
CA ASN A 64 7.42 -6.88 -4.37
C ASN A 64 8.27 -5.79 -3.70
N CYS A 65 7.72 -4.58 -3.52
CA CYS A 65 8.41 -3.48 -2.88
C CYS A 65 8.78 -3.78 -1.43
N ILE A 66 7.88 -4.40 -0.64
CA ILE A 66 8.17 -4.81 0.74
C ILE A 66 9.30 -5.85 0.74
N ARG A 67 9.20 -6.89 -0.09
CA ARG A 67 10.22 -7.94 -0.19
C ARG A 67 11.60 -7.36 -0.49
N GLU A 68 11.72 -6.56 -1.55
CA GLU A 68 13.00 -5.95 -1.96
C GLU A 68 13.60 -5.05 -0.87
N ARG A 69 12.77 -4.30 -0.14
CA ARG A 69 13.25 -3.44 0.94
C ARG A 69 13.68 -4.26 2.17
N CYS A 70 12.88 -5.25 2.58
CA CYS A 70 13.24 -6.13 3.68
C CYS A 70 14.51 -6.95 3.39
N GLU A 71 14.74 -7.37 2.15
CA GLU A 71 15.98 -8.03 1.75
C GLU A 71 17.17 -7.08 1.88
N LYS A 72 17.06 -5.83 1.41
CA LYS A 72 18.13 -4.83 1.52
C LYS A 72 18.50 -4.50 2.96
N GLU A 73 17.51 -4.34 3.85
CA GLU A 73 17.74 -4.07 5.27
C GLU A 73 18.46 -5.23 5.97
N LYS A 74 18.17 -6.48 5.59
CA LYS A 74 18.89 -7.65 6.14
C LYS A 74 20.37 -7.68 5.77
N TYR A 75 20.73 -7.22 4.55
CA TYR A 75 22.12 -7.19 4.10
C TYR A 75 22.90 -5.95 4.59
N SER A 76 22.24 -4.94 5.16
CA SER A 76 22.93 -3.80 5.78
C SER A 76 23.41 -4.04 7.22
N GLU A 77 22.94 -5.09 7.88
CA GLU A 77 23.39 -5.49 9.23
C GLU A 77 24.64 -6.41 9.19
N ASP A 78 25.05 -6.86 7.99
CA ASP A 78 26.17 -7.79 7.78
C ASP A 78 27.50 -7.10 7.37
N ILE A 79 27.62 -5.77 7.49
CA ILE A 79 28.85 -4.97 7.22
C ILE A 79 29.32 -4.25 8.48
#